data_AF-A0A942RG86-F1
#
_entry.id   AF-A0A942RG86-F1
#
_cell.length_a   1.000
_cell.length_b   1.000
_cell.length_c   1.000
_cell.angle_alpha   90.00
_cell.angle_beta   90.00
_cell.angle_gamma   90.00
#
_symmetry.space_group_name_H-M   'P 1'
#
loop_
_entity.id
_entity.type
_entity.pdbx_description
1 polymer ?
#
loop_
_entity_poly.entity_id
_entity_poly.type
_entity_poly.pdbx_seq_one_letter_code
_entity_poly.pdbx_strand_id
1 'polypeptide(L)'
;MKYKIRINPVAISDVQLIKEHIAEDSPDAAAKFGNTLYSKIENLSDFPEIGTSLSTRINIKTDYSFIVYDRHLIFYKVEGQYVSVYRVLHGARDYLSILFTDDLGESKK
;
A
#
# COMPACT_ATOMS: atom_id res chain seq x y z
N MET A 1 15.98 -15.82 0.07
CA MET A 1 14.60 -16.33 -0.02
C MET A 1 13.71 -15.17 -0.46
N LYS A 2 12.77 -15.39 -1.39
CA LYS A 2 11.89 -14.35 -1.93
C LYS A 2 10.51 -14.49 -1.32
N TYR A 3 9.94 -13.39 -0.82
CA TYR A 3 8.59 -13.35 -0.29
C TYR A 3 7.58 -13.37 -1.44
N LYS A 4 6.40 -13.94 -1.20
CA LYS A 4 5.30 -13.93 -2.16
C LYS A 4 4.46 -12.67 -1.96
N ILE A 5 4.17 -11.94 -3.03
CA ILE A 5 3.28 -10.78 -2.96
C ILE A 5 1.82 -11.24 -2.96
N ARG A 6 1.03 -10.65 -2.07
CA ARG A 6 -0.44 -10.65 -2.10
C ARG A 6 -0.91 -9.21 -2.17
N ILE A 7 -1.93 -8.95 -2.98
CA ILE A 7 -2.51 -7.61 -3.09
C ILE A 7 -3.99 -7.74 -2.71
N ASN A 8 -4.39 -7.00 -1.68
CA ASN A 8 -5.80 -6.93 -1.28
C ASN A 8 -6.61 -6.30 -2.42
N PRO A 9 -7.81 -6.82 -2.76
CA PRO A 9 -8.69 -6.21 -3.75
C PRO A 9 -8.95 -4.71 -3.55
N VAL A 10 -8.96 -4.25 -2.29
CA VAL A 10 -9.12 -2.82 -1.97
C VAL A 10 -7.90 -2.02 -2.44
N ALA A 11 -6.68 -2.54 -2.30
CA ALA A 11 -5.48 -1.89 -2.86
C ALA A 11 -5.52 -1.83 -4.38
N ILE A 12 -6.05 -2.86 -5.06
CA ILE A 12 -6.23 -2.82 -6.52
C ILE A 12 -7.19 -1.69 -6.90
N SER A 13 -8.30 -1.55 -6.17
CA SER A 13 -9.29 -0.50 -6.37
C SER A 13 -8.71 0.89 -6.09
N ASP A 14 -7.92 1.05 -5.03
CA ASP A 14 -7.20 2.28 -4.72
C ASP A 14 -6.31 2.71 -5.92
N VAL A 15 -5.51 1.78 -6.45
CA VAL A 15 -4.62 2.04 -7.59
C VAL A 15 -5.40 2.40 -8.85
N GLN A 16 -6.52 1.73 -9.10
CA GLN A 16 -7.37 2.04 -10.23
C GLN A 16 -7.91 3.47 -10.15
N LEU A 17 -8.47 3.87 -9.00
CA LEU A 17 -8.99 5.23 -8.79
C LEU A 17 -7.89 6.30 -8.93
N ILE A 18 -6.69 6.03 -8.43
CA ILE A 18 -5.54 6.95 -8.59
C ILE A 18 -5.18 7.09 -10.07
N LYS A 19 -5.11 5.97 -10.81
CA LYS A 19 -4.80 6.00 -12.24
C LYS A 19 -5.87 6.73 -13.05
N GLU A 20 -7.15 6.52 -12.74
CA GLU A 20 -8.27 7.21 -13.39
C GLU A 20 -8.14 8.72 -13.19
N HIS A 21 -7.89 9.17 -11.96
CA HIS A 21 -7.68 10.60 -11.67
C HIS A 21 -6.46 11.18 -12.42
N ILE A 22 -5.31 10.49 -12.43
CA ILE A 22 -4.13 10.96 -13.17
C ILE A 22 -4.40 10.99 -14.69
N ALA A 23 -5.20 10.05 -15.20
CA ALA A 23 -5.51 9.94 -16.63
C ALA A 23 -6.38 11.10 -17.14
N GLU A 24 -7.12 11.78 -16.26
CA GLU A 24 -7.85 13.02 -16.61
C GLU A 24 -6.90 14.10 -17.13
N ASP A 25 -5.70 14.19 -16.56
CA ASP A 25 -4.66 15.12 -17.00
C ASP A 25 -3.73 14.51 -18.07
N SER A 26 -3.30 13.26 -17.86
CA SER A 26 -2.35 12.58 -18.76
C SER A 26 -2.45 11.04 -18.65
N PRO A 27 -2.97 10.37 -19.69
CA PRO A 27 -3.00 8.90 -19.75
C PRO A 27 -1.61 8.26 -19.67
N ASP A 28 -0.59 8.87 -20.29
CA ASP A 28 0.80 8.41 -20.22
C ASP A 28 1.35 8.49 -18.78
N ALA A 29 1.02 9.56 -18.05
CA ALA A 29 1.39 9.68 -16.64
C ALA A 29 0.71 8.60 -15.79
N ALA A 30 -0.55 8.27 -16.05
CA ALA A 30 -1.28 7.20 -15.35
C ALA A 30 -0.67 5.82 -15.62
N ALA A 31 -0.25 5.55 -16.86
CA ALA A 31 0.44 4.32 -17.22
C ALA A 31 1.80 4.22 -16.52
N LYS A 32 2.60 5.30 -16.54
CA LYS A 32 3.90 5.37 -15.87
C LYS A 32 3.78 5.20 -14.36
N PHE A 33 2.78 5.82 -13.74
CA PHE A 33 2.48 5.66 -12.33
C PHE A 33 2.21 4.18 -11.98
N GLY A 34 1.29 3.54 -12.70
CA GLY A 34 0.95 2.13 -12.48
C GLY A 34 2.15 1.18 -12.62
N ASN A 35 2.96 1.35 -13.66
CA ASN A 35 4.15 0.52 -13.89
C ASN A 35 5.18 0.68 -12.75
N THR A 36 5.46 1.92 -12.36
CA THR A 36 6.45 2.20 -11.30
C THR A 36 5.96 1.72 -9.93
N LEU A 37 4.66 1.87 -9.65
CA LEU A 37 4.03 1.36 -8.44
C LEU A 37 4.17 -0.16 -8.36
N TYR A 38 3.88 -0.87 -9.47
CA TYR A 38 4.02 -2.32 -9.54
C TYR A 38 5.46 -2.76 -9.30
N SER A 39 6.45 -2.12 -9.94
CA SER A 39 7.86 -2.42 -9.70
C SER A 39 8.29 -2.19 -8.25
N LYS A 40 7.74 -1.18 -7.58
CA LYS A 40 7.98 -0.94 -6.14
C LYS A 40 7.40 -2.04 -5.27
N ILE A 41 6.17 -2.49 -5.57
CA ILE A 41 5.54 -3.61 -4.87
C ILE A 41 6.35 -4.90 -5.10
N GLU A 42 6.78 -5.15 -6.33
CA GLU A 42 7.62 -6.30 -6.65
C GLU A 42 8.94 -6.26 -5.88
N ASN A 43 9.58 -5.10 -5.72
CA ASN A 43 10.81 -4.99 -4.94
C ASN A 43 10.66 -5.42 -3.46
N LEU A 44 9.46 -5.28 -2.88
CA LEU A 44 9.17 -5.75 -1.52
C LEU A 44 9.29 -7.29 -1.38
N SER A 45 9.18 -8.04 -2.47
CA SER A 45 9.37 -9.49 -2.42
C SER A 45 10.81 -9.88 -2.10
N ASP A 46 11.77 -9.09 -2.55
CA ASP A 46 13.21 -9.30 -2.28
C ASP A 46 13.63 -8.59 -0.99
N PHE A 47 13.03 -7.43 -0.69
CA PHE A 47 13.37 -6.61 0.46
C PHE A 47 12.12 -6.14 1.24
N PRO A 48 11.45 -7.02 2.00
CA PRO A 48 10.21 -6.67 2.70
C PRO A 48 10.42 -5.65 3.84
N GLU A 49 11.65 -5.47 4.32
CA GLU A 49 11.97 -4.59 5.45
C GLU A 49 12.40 -3.16 5.02
N ILE A 50 12.34 -2.83 3.72
CA ILE A 50 12.73 -1.47 3.23
C ILE A 50 11.73 -0.38 3.60
N GLY A 51 10.50 -0.77 3.94
CA GLY A 51 9.45 0.15 4.35
C GLY A 51 9.67 0.68 5.76
N THR A 52 9.05 1.83 6.03
CA THR A 52 8.99 2.39 7.38
C THR A 52 7.88 1.72 8.15
N SER A 53 8.19 1.18 9.34
CA SER A 53 7.14 0.68 10.25
C SER A 53 6.24 1.81 10.69
N LEU A 54 4.93 1.67 10.48
CA LEU A 54 3.93 2.68 10.83
C LEU A 54 3.91 2.95 12.34
N SER A 55 4.15 1.93 13.17
CA SER A 55 4.23 2.05 14.62
C SER A 55 5.29 3.04 15.12
N THR A 56 6.31 3.36 14.30
CA THR A 56 7.32 4.38 14.63
C THR A 56 6.84 5.80 14.41
N ARG A 57 5.73 5.98 13.65
CA ARG A 57 5.14 7.26 13.30
C ARG A 57 3.92 7.61 14.14
N ILE A 58 3.30 6.62 14.79
CA ILE A 58 2.06 6.77 15.55
C ILE A 58 2.12 6.03 16.88
N ASN A 59 1.34 6.46 17.87
CA ASN A 59 1.30 5.83 19.18
C ASN A 59 0.30 4.64 19.25
N ILE A 60 0.14 3.91 18.14
CA ILE A 60 -0.74 2.75 18.01
C ILE A 60 0.11 1.54 17.63
N LYS A 61 -0.05 0.44 18.35
CA LYS A 61 0.63 -0.82 18.02
C LYS A 61 0.03 -1.39 16.75
N THR A 62 0.86 -1.54 15.72
CA THR A 62 0.48 -2.11 14.42
C THR A 62 1.68 -2.75 13.75
N ASP A 63 1.41 -3.77 12.94
CA ASP A 63 2.36 -4.46 12.07
C ASP A 63 2.42 -3.88 10.64
N TYR A 64 1.66 -2.80 10.38
CA TYR A 64 1.77 -2.09 9.11
C TYR A 64 3.15 -1.46 8.93
N SER A 65 3.69 -1.63 7.73
CA SER A 65 4.80 -0.88 7.17
C SER A 65 4.34 -0.16 5.91
N PHE A 66 5.04 0.89 5.51
CA PHE A 66 4.75 1.58 4.26
C PHE A 66 6.00 2.00 3.50
N ILE A 67 5.89 2.04 2.18
CA ILE A 67 6.84 2.74 1.30
C ILE A 67 6.16 3.93 0.64
N VAL A 68 6.96 4.96 0.35
CA VAL A 68 6.48 6.18 -0.32
C VAL A 68 6.74 6.07 -1.82
N TYR A 69 5.72 6.43 -2.62
CA TYR A 69 5.85 6.68 -4.04
C TYR A 69 5.07 7.92 -4.44
N ASP A 70 5.78 8.93 -4.93
CA ASP A 70 5.21 10.25 -5.22
C ASP A 70 4.43 10.77 -4.00
N ARG A 71 3.15 11.09 -4.13
CA ARG A 71 2.30 11.53 -3.01
C ARG A 71 1.52 10.38 -2.35
N HIS A 72 1.83 9.12 -2.65
CA HIS A 72 1.10 7.95 -2.18
C HIS A 72 1.94 7.08 -1.24
N LEU A 73 1.25 6.48 -0.28
CA LEU A 73 1.76 5.52 0.69
C LEU A 73 1.22 4.14 0.34
N ILE A 74 2.12 3.18 0.19
CA ILE A 74 1.78 1.77 -0.07
C ILE A 74 1.89 1.03 1.25
N PHE A 75 0.75 0.74 1.87
CA PHE A 75 0.68 0.06 3.17
C PHE A 75 0.69 -1.46 2.98
N TYR A 76 1.55 -2.14 3.70
CA TYR A 76 1.70 -3.59 3.63
C TYR A 76 2.04 -4.19 4.99
N LYS A 77 1.84 -5.50 5.13
CA LYS A 77 2.30 -6.32 6.27
C LYS A 77 3.19 -7.45 5.76
N VAL A 78 4.12 -7.90 6.60
CA VAL A 78 4.94 -9.09 6.35
C VAL A 78 4.38 -10.23 7.19
N GLU A 79 3.83 -11.25 6.54
CA GLU A 79 3.07 -12.34 7.17
C GLU A 79 3.64 -13.71 6.75
N GLY A 80 4.52 -14.25 7.59
CA GLY A 80 5.23 -15.48 7.27
C GLY A 80 6.11 -15.31 6.02
N GLN A 81 5.75 -15.99 4.92
CA GLN A 81 6.46 -15.88 3.63
C GLN A 81 5.80 -14.89 2.66
N TYR A 82 4.82 -14.11 3.11
CA TYR A 82 4.05 -13.20 2.27
C TYR A 82 4.31 -11.74 2.62
N VAL A 83 4.30 -10.89 1.60
CA VAL A 83 4.11 -9.45 1.73
C VAL A 83 2.71 -9.15 1.22
N SER A 84 1.83 -8.77 2.13
CA SER A 84 0.43 -8.48 1.84
C SER A 84 0.27 -6.96 1.71
N VAL A 85 0.03 -6.45 0.50
CA VAL A 85 -0.28 -5.04 0.24
C VAL A 85 -1.76 -4.81 0.55
N TYR A 86 -2.04 -3.98 1.55
CA TYR A 86 -3.40 -3.75 2.05
C TYR A 86 -4.08 -2.56 1.38
N ARG A 87 -3.38 -1.42 1.28
CA ARG A 87 -3.95 -0.15 0.78
C ARG A 87 -2.89 0.67 0.04
N VAL A 88 -3.33 1.49 -0.92
CA VAL A 88 -2.49 2.52 -1.57
C VAL A 88 -3.18 3.87 -1.41
N LEU A 89 -2.69 4.72 -0.52
CA LEU A 89 -3.42 5.93 -0.11
C LEU A 89 -2.61 7.18 -0.39
N HIS A 90 -3.27 8.24 -0.82
CA HIS A 90 -2.63 9.55 -0.90
C HIS A 90 -2.24 10.03 0.51
N GLY A 91 -1.00 10.47 0.71
CA GLY A 91 -0.43 10.78 2.03
C GLY A 91 -1.08 11.96 2.76
N ALA A 92 -1.82 12.80 2.03
CA ALA A 92 -2.62 13.88 2.61
C ALA A 92 -4.01 13.44 3.12
N ARG A 93 -4.44 12.20 2.84
CA ARG A 93 -5.71 11.67 3.39
C ARG A 93 -5.49 11.22 4.83
N ASP A 94 -6.58 11.15 5.60
CA ASP A 94 -6.57 10.53 6.92
C ASP A 94 -6.45 9.00 6.80
N TYR A 95 -5.23 8.55 6.48
CA TYR A 95 -4.93 7.14 6.25
C TYR A 95 -5.07 6.31 7.52
N LEU A 96 -4.95 6.90 8.72
CA LEU A 96 -5.12 6.17 9.98
C LEU A 96 -6.58 5.74 10.14
N SER A 97 -7.52 6.66 9.98
CA SER A 97 -8.94 6.33 10.01
C SER A 97 -9.27 5.27 8.96
N ILE A 98 -8.74 5.41 7.74
CA ILE A 98 -8.99 4.45 6.66
C ILE A 98 -8.45 3.05 7.00
N LEU A 99 -7.19 2.94 7.45
CA LEU A 99 -6.55 1.66 7.75
C LEU A 99 -7.23 0.94 8.92
N PHE A 100 -7.53 1.66 10.01
CA PHE A 100 -8.08 1.05 11.21
C PHE A 100 -9.60 0.89 11.18
N THR A 101 -10.32 1.58 10.30
CA THR A 101 -11.75 1.29 10.06
C THR A 101 -11.93 -0.05 9.37
N ASP A 102 -11.06 -0.38 8.40
CA ASP A 102 -11.11 -1.65 7.67
C ASP A 102 -10.66 -2.84 8.56
N ASP A 103 -9.62 -2.66 9.38
CA ASP A 103 -9.05 -3.73 10.24
C ASP A 103 -10.01 -4.08 11.42
N LEU A 104 -10.76 -3.09 11.95
CA LEU A 104 -11.78 -3.32 12.98
C LEU A 104 -13.03 -4.06 12.46
N GLY A 105 -13.20 -4.18 11.14
CA GLY A 105 -14.27 -4.94 10.49
C GLY A 105 -14.04 -6.46 10.48
N GLU A 106 -12.80 -6.93 10.64
CA GLU A 106 -12.45 -8.36 10.51
C GLU A 106 -12.37 -9.13 11.85
N SER A 107 -12.54 -8.45 13.00
CA SER A 107 -12.60 -9.11 14.32
C SER A 107 -14.00 -9.66 14.70
N LYS A 108 -14.87 -9.89 13.72
CA LYS A 108 -16.14 -10.63 13.93
C LYS A 108 -16.19 -11.89 13.05
N LYS A 109 -15.48 -12.94 13.46
CA LYS A 109 -15.94 -14.31 13.24
C LYS A 109 -15.35 -15.29 14.24
#